data_AF-A0A536NJK2-F1
#
_entry.id   AF-A0A536NJK2-F1
#
_cell.length_a   1.000
_cell.length_b   1.000
_cell.length_c   1.000
_cell.angle_alpha   90.00
_cell.angle_beta   90.00
_cell.angle_gamma   90.00
#
_symmetry.space_group_name_H-M   'P 1'
#
loop_
_entity.id
_entity.type
_entity.pdbx_description
1 polymer ?
#
loop_
_entity_poly.entity_id
_entity_poly.type
_entity_poly.pdbx_seq_one_letter_code
_entity_poly.pdbx_strand_id
1 'polypeptide(L)'
;GLPFLMVPIATADAVDSAEVDAAKLKAVERDQGLDGVGFFVFSPSVADRSATAHSRMFAPEFGIVEDPATGAASGPLGCYLVHHGIVPEALAGKIVSNQGVRMGRPSQIHIAIGLDGKEITEVKVGGKAVVVGEGTLSAG
;
A
#
# COMPACT_ATOMS: atom_id res chain seq x y z
N GLY A 1 3.40 -1.25 -13.84
CA GLY A 1 3.29 -0.28 -12.73
C GLY A 1 4.66 0.00 -12.16
N LEU A 2 4.75 0.76 -11.07
CA LEU A 2 5.99 0.95 -10.33
C LEU A 2 6.28 -0.29 -9.46
N PRO A 3 7.55 -0.71 -9.31
CA PRO A 3 7.90 -1.82 -8.43
C PRO A 3 7.78 -1.40 -6.96
N PHE A 4 7.20 -2.29 -6.14
CA PHE A 4 7.16 -2.16 -4.70
C PHE A 4 7.54 -3.49 -4.05
N LEU A 5 8.32 -3.43 -2.98
CA LEU A 5 8.58 -4.59 -2.14
C LEU A 5 7.42 -4.73 -1.14
N MET A 6 6.69 -5.84 -1.23
CA MET A 6 5.63 -6.20 -0.28
C MET A 6 6.28 -6.81 0.98
N VAL A 7 6.11 -6.16 2.13
CA VAL A 7 6.71 -6.56 3.40
C VAL A 7 5.60 -6.89 4.41
N PRO A 8 5.08 -8.15 4.42
CA PRO A 8 4.08 -8.57 5.38
C PRO A 8 4.69 -8.72 6.77
N ILE A 9 4.04 -8.16 7.78
CA ILE A 9 4.41 -8.34 9.19
C ILE A 9 3.18 -8.68 10.03
N ALA A 10 3.42 -9.14 11.26
CA ALA A 10 2.42 -9.92 12.00
C ALA A 10 1.15 -9.14 12.39
N THR A 11 1.27 -7.86 12.76
CA THR A 11 0.15 -7.09 13.33
C THR A 11 0.12 -5.65 12.82
N ALA A 12 -1.05 -5.03 12.88
CA ALA A 12 -1.19 -3.59 12.61
C ALA A 12 -0.30 -2.73 13.53
N ASP A 13 -0.18 -3.10 14.82
CA ASP A 13 0.71 -2.40 15.77
C ASP A 13 2.19 -2.49 15.36
N ALA A 14 2.61 -3.63 14.79
CA ALA A 14 3.96 -3.78 14.24
C ALA A 14 4.17 -2.88 13.01
N VAL A 15 3.15 -2.68 12.19
CA VAL A 15 3.17 -1.72 11.07
C VAL A 15 3.30 -0.29 11.59
N ASP A 16 2.52 0.09 12.58
CA ASP A 16 2.56 1.44 13.15
C ASP A 16 3.87 1.75 13.88
N SER A 17 4.50 0.75 14.49
CA SER A 17 5.81 0.88 15.13
C SER A 17 7.00 0.75 14.18
N ALA A 18 6.78 0.44 12.89
CA ALA A 18 7.85 0.34 11.93
C ALA A 18 8.59 1.68 11.75
N GLU A 19 9.92 1.64 11.84
CA GLU A 19 10.81 2.77 11.61
C GLU A 19 11.83 2.41 10.54
N VAL A 20 12.14 3.37 9.66
CA VAL A 20 13.11 3.19 8.59
C VAL A 20 14.44 3.82 8.97
N ASP A 21 15.44 2.98 9.11
CA ASP A 21 16.85 3.39 9.12
C ASP A 21 17.33 3.48 7.67
N ALA A 22 17.36 4.70 7.11
CA ALA A 22 17.65 4.92 5.70
C ALA A 22 19.05 4.40 5.29
N ALA A 23 20.04 4.45 6.19
CA ALA A 23 21.38 3.96 5.89
C ALA A 23 21.41 2.43 5.79
N LYS A 24 20.72 1.74 6.70
CA LYS A 24 20.58 0.28 6.64
C LYS A 24 19.73 -0.18 5.47
N LEU A 25 18.63 0.53 5.20
CA LEU A 25 17.76 0.22 4.07
C LEU A 25 18.54 0.31 2.75
N LYS A 26 19.33 1.38 2.58
CA LYS A 26 20.21 1.56 1.41
C LYS A 26 21.25 0.45 1.24
N ALA A 27 21.80 -0.07 2.35
CA ALA A 27 22.70 -1.20 2.29
C ALA A 27 21.98 -2.47 1.79
N VAL A 28 20.77 -2.72 2.31
CA VAL A 28 19.93 -3.84 1.85
C VAL A 28 19.53 -3.68 0.39
N GLU A 29 19.11 -2.49 -0.04
CA GLU A 29 18.74 -2.20 -1.43
C GLU A 29 19.90 -2.54 -2.38
N ARG A 30 21.10 -2.04 -2.07
CA ARG A 30 22.30 -2.31 -2.86
C ARG A 30 22.66 -3.79 -2.90
N ASP A 31 22.64 -4.47 -1.76
CA ASP A 31 23.04 -5.88 -1.66
C ASP A 31 22.05 -6.81 -2.37
N GLN A 32 20.78 -6.41 -2.47
CA GLN A 32 19.70 -7.19 -3.10
C GLN A 32 19.35 -6.71 -4.52
N GLY A 33 19.97 -5.64 -5.02
CA GLY A 33 19.65 -5.05 -6.33
C GLY A 33 18.23 -4.48 -6.40
N LEU A 34 17.77 -3.85 -5.32
CA LEU A 34 16.44 -3.25 -5.18
C LEU A 34 16.47 -1.71 -5.32
N ASP A 35 17.44 -1.17 -6.05
CA ASP A 35 17.55 0.28 -6.27
C ASP A 35 16.23 0.85 -6.84
N GLY A 36 15.72 1.94 -6.25
CA GLY A 36 14.51 2.60 -6.72
C GLY A 36 13.21 1.83 -6.48
N VAL A 37 13.11 1.07 -5.38
CA VAL A 37 11.90 0.34 -5.01
C VAL A 37 11.24 0.98 -3.77
N GLY A 38 9.92 1.14 -3.79
CA GLY A 38 9.18 1.55 -2.59
C GLY A 38 8.90 0.36 -1.67
N PHE A 39 9.00 0.54 -0.36
CA PHE A 39 8.71 -0.49 0.64
C PHE A 39 7.29 -0.34 1.14
N PHE A 40 6.46 -1.35 0.86
CA PHE A 40 5.07 -1.37 1.27
C PHE A 40 4.90 -2.37 2.41
N VAL A 41 4.95 -1.85 3.63
CA VAL A 41 4.85 -2.62 4.87
C VAL A 41 3.38 -2.76 5.24
N PHE A 42 2.91 -3.98 5.50
CA PHE A 42 1.50 -4.20 5.79
C PHE A 42 1.25 -5.40 6.71
N SER A 43 0.05 -5.43 7.29
CA SER A 43 -0.50 -6.58 8.00
C SER A 43 -1.93 -6.83 7.53
N PRO A 44 -2.31 -8.08 7.18
CA PRO A 44 -3.70 -8.46 6.98
C PRO A 44 -4.45 -8.72 8.30
N SER A 45 -3.72 -8.84 9.42
CA SER A 45 -4.30 -8.98 10.75
C SER A 45 -4.65 -7.59 11.29
N VAL A 46 -5.90 -7.20 11.08
CA VAL A 46 -6.47 -5.92 11.49
C VAL A 46 -7.59 -6.10 12.52
N ALA A 47 -7.65 -5.22 13.51
CA ALA A 47 -8.68 -5.26 14.56
C ALA A 47 -10.05 -4.82 14.02
N ASP A 48 -10.06 -3.81 13.15
CA ASP A 48 -11.25 -3.35 12.46
C ASP A 48 -11.54 -4.24 11.24
N ARG A 49 -12.63 -5.02 11.32
CA ARG A 49 -13.07 -5.91 10.24
C ARG A 49 -13.61 -5.17 9.01
N SER A 50 -13.75 -3.85 9.07
CA SER A 50 -14.06 -3.02 7.90
C SER A 50 -12.86 -2.90 6.94
N ALA A 51 -11.65 -3.17 7.43
CA ALA A 51 -10.44 -3.25 6.64
C ALA A 51 -10.00 -4.71 6.43
N THR A 52 -9.27 -4.92 5.34
CA THR A 52 -8.60 -6.18 4.99
C THR A 52 -7.11 -6.12 5.30
N ALA A 53 -6.51 -4.93 5.24
CA ALA A 53 -5.11 -4.70 5.55
C ALA A 53 -4.89 -3.34 6.20
N HIS A 54 -3.80 -3.24 6.96
CA HIS A 54 -3.26 -1.99 7.48
C HIS A 54 -1.84 -1.83 6.95
N SER A 55 -1.50 -0.65 6.42
CA SER A 55 -0.31 -0.47 5.60
C SER A 55 0.37 0.87 5.79
N ARG A 56 1.67 0.91 5.48
CA ARG A 56 2.52 2.10 5.39
C ARG A 56 3.46 1.96 4.19
N MET A 57 3.78 3.09 3.55
CA MET A 57 4.68 3.13 2.40
C MET A 57 5.86 4.04 2.70
N PHE A 58 7.07 3.51 2.52
CA PHE A 58 8.33 4.23 2.69
C PHE A 58 9.11 4.19 1.38
N ALA A 59 9.67 5.33 0.96
CA ALA A 59 10.48 5.39 -0.25
C ALA A 59 11.58 6.48 -0.12
N PRO A 60 12.52 6.30 0.84
CA PRO A 60 13.49 7.34 1.18
C PRO A 60 14.42 7.71 0.02
N GLU A 61 14.72 6.78 -0.90
CA GLU A 61 15.50 7.06 -2.11
C GLU A 61 14.84 8.09 -3.04
N PHE A 62 13.51 8.18 -2.98
CA PHE A 62 12.73 9.17 -3.74
C PHE A 62 12.50 10.47 -2.95
N GLY A 63 13.15 10.64 -1.80
CA GLY A 63 12.93 11.76 -0.88
C GLY A 63 11.57 11.67 -0.15
N ILE A 64 10.88 10.53 -0.24
CA ILE A 64 9.59 10.30 0.40
C ILE A 64 9.84 9.55 1.70
N VAL A 65 9.75 10.27 2.82
CA VAL A 65 9.85 9.64 4.14
C VAL A 65 8.70 8.65 4.35
N GLU A 66 7.46 9.09 4.13
CA GLU A 66 6.26 8.26 4.23
C GLU A 66 5.14 8.87 3.38
N ASP A 67 4.40 8.05 2.63
CA ASP A 67 3.25 8.46 1.82
C ASP A 67 1.93 8.03 2.48
N PRO A 68 0.97 8.96 2.74
CA PRO A 68 -0.27 8.64 3.46
C PRO A 68 -1.26 7.80 2.66
N ALA A 69 -1.20 7.78 1.32
CA ALA A 69 -2.10 7.00 0.47
C ALA A 69 -1.47 6.67 -0.89
N THR A 70 -0.98 5.43 -1.05
CA THR A 70 -0.20 5.02 -2.22
C THR A 70 -1.01 4.10 -3.12
N GLY A 71 -1.77 4.67 -4.05
CA GLY A 71 -2.58 3.90 -5.00
C GLY A 71 -1.76 2.93 -5.85
N ALA A 72 -0.56 3.34 -6.27
CA ALA A 72 0.35 2.53 -7.08
C ALA A 72 0.85 1.26 -6.38
N ALA A 73 0.92 1.26 -5.04
CA ALA A 73 1.30 0.09 -4.23
C ALA A 73 0.09 -0.73 -3.78
N SER A 74 -1.07 -0.07 -3.61
CA SER A 74 -2.32 -0.70 -3.18
C SER A 74 -2.86 -1.73 -4.18
N GLY A 75 -2.72 -1.49 -5.48
CA GLY A 75 -3.08 -2.47 -6.51
C GLY A 75 -2.28 -3.78 -6.37
N PRO A 76 -0.94 -3.73 -6.41
CA PRO A 76 -0.07 -4.88 -6.13
C PRO A 76 -0.33 -5.57 -4.79
N LEU A 77 -0.66 -4.82 -3.72
CA LEU A 77 -1.08 -5.40 -2.44
C LEU A 77 -2.30 -6.32 -2.63
N GLY A 78 -3.33 -5.87 -3.33
CA GLY A 78 -4.52 -6.70 -3.60
C GLY A 78 -4.15 -7.97 -4.34
N CYS A 79 -3.31 -7.88 -5.38
CA CYS A 79 -2.80 -9.04 -6.10
C CYS A 79 -2.06 -10.00 -5.16
N TYR A 80 -1.16 -9.48 -4.32
CA TYR A 80 -0.40 -10.26 -3.35
C TYR A 80 -1.33 -11.03 -2.40
N LEU A 81 -2.32 -10.35 -1.81
CA LEU A 81 -3.26 -10.95 -0.86
C LEU A 81 -4.07 -12.09 -1.49
N VAL A 82 -4.51 -11.93 -2.73
CA VAL A 82 -5.28 -12.96 -3.45
C VAL A 82 -4.36 -14.11 -3.89
N HIS A 83 -3.21 -13.79 -4.49
CA HIS A 83 -2.25 -14.78 -4.99
C HIS A 83 -1.77 -15.72 -3.89
N HIS A 84 -1.50 -15.19 -2.70
CA HIS A 84 -1.07 -15.98 -1.54
C HIS A 84 -2.22 -16.58 -0.72
N GLY A 85 -3.47 -16.45 -1.18
CA GLY A 85 -4.64 -17.02 -0.51
C GLY A 85 -4.98 -16.39 0.85
N ILE A 86 -4.42 -15.21 1.15
CA ILE A 86 -4.72 -14.43 2.36
C ILE A 86 -6.15 -13.89 2.26
N VAL A 87 -6.54 -13.45 1.07
CA VAL A 87 -7.91 -13.08 0.72
C VAL A 87 -8.48 -14.16 -0.20
N PRO A 88 -9.61 -14.81 0.17
CA PRO A 88 -10.29 -15.75 -0.71
C PRO A 88 -10.74 -15.08 -2.01
N GLU A 89 -10.76 -15.84 -3.11
CA GLU A 89 -11.18 -15.36 -4.45
C GLU A 89 -12.56 -14.68 -4.42
N ALA A 90 -13.51 -15.22 -3.65
CA ALA A 90 -14.86 -14.65 -3.48
C ALA A 90 -14.87 -13.23 -2.87
N LEU A 91 -13.78 -12.81 -2.23
CA LEU A 91 -13.60 -11.50 -1.60
C LEU A 91 -12.58 -10.61 -2.35
N ALA A 92 -12.00 -11.09 -3.45
CA ALA A 92 -10.98 -10.38 -4.24
C ALA A 92 -11.44 -9.00 -4.72
N GLY A 93 -12.75 -8.81 -4.96
CA GLY A 93 -13.34 -7.53 -5.35
C GLY A 93 -13.67 -6.56 -4.21
N LYS A 94 -13.36 -6.88 -2.96
CA LYS A 94 -13.83 -6.15 -1.76
C LYS A 94 -12.71 -5.84 -0.75
N ILE A 95 -11.47 -5.71 -1.22
CA ILE A 95 -10.32 -5.46 -0.36
C ILE A 95 -10.31 -3.99 0.04
N VAL A 96 -10.06 -3.72 1.32
CA VAL A 96 -9.87 -2.36 1.85
C VAL A 96 -8.54 -2.31 2.59
N SER A 97 -7.67 -1.38 2.22
CA SER A 97 -6.43 -1.10 2.93
C SER A 97 -6.53 0.23 3.67
N ASN A 98 -6.27 0.22 4.97
CA ASN A 98 -6.06 1.43 5.75
C ASN A 98 -4.59 1.86 5.60
N GLN A 99 -4.36 3.13 5.25
CA GLN A 99 -3.02 3.72 5.14
C GLN A 99 -3.00 5.13 5.76
N GLY A 100 -1.82 5.59 6.18
CA GLY A 100 -1.62 6.95 6.68
C GLY A 100 -2.19 7.22 8.07
N VAL A 101 -2.70 6.18 8.76
CA VAL A 101 -3.28 6.27 10.10
C VAL A 101 -2.26 6.84 11.11
N ARG A 102 -1.04 6.28 11.13
CA ARG A 102 0.07 6.76 11.98
C ARG A 102 0.42 8.23 11.71
N MET A 103 0.34 8.66 10.45
CA MET A 103 0.62 10.05 10.07
C MET A 103 -0.49 11.03 10.46
N GLY A 104 -1.60 10.57 11.04
CA GLY A 104 -2.80 11.38 11.26
C GLY A 104 -3.52 11.76 9.97
N ARG A 105 -3.25 11.05 8.87
CA ARG A 105 -3.84 11.27 7.53
C ARG A 105 -4.53 9.98 7.04
N PRO A 106 -5.50 9.44 7.80
CA PRO A 106 -6.08 8.14 7.51
C PRO A 106 -6.79 8.14 6.16
N SER A 107 -6.46 7.15 5.33
CA SER A 107 -7.09 6.91 4.04
C SER A 107 -7.57 5.46 3.96
N GLN A 108 -8.79 5.28 3.44
CA GLN A 108 -9.32 3.97 3.08
C GLN A 108 -9.20 3.78 1.58
N ILE A 109 -8.34 2.86 1.17
CA ILE A 109 -8.08 2.55 -0.23
C ILE A 109 -8.82 1.26 -0.58
N HIS A 110 -9.77 1.37 -1.49
CA HIS A 110 -10.54 0.24 -2.01
C HIS A 110 -9.80 -0.40 -3.17
N ILE A 111 -9.65 -1.72 -3.12
CA ILE A 111 -8.96 -2.51 -4.13
C ILE A 111 -9.91 -3.63 -4.59
N ALA A 112 -10.04 -3.77 -5.90
CA ALA A 112 -10.79 -4.86 -6.51
C ALA A 112 -9.91 -5.58 -7.52
N ILE A 113 -9.73 -6.88 -7.32
CA ILE A 113 -8.97 -7.77 -8.19
C ILE A 113 -9.96 -8.63 -8.98
N GLY A 114 -9.92 -8.47 -10.30
CA GLY A 114 -10.67 -9.30 -11.24
C GLY A 114 -9.93 -10.61 -11.49
N LEU A 115 -10.68 -11.72 -11.48
CA LEU A 115 -10.14 -13.07 -11.64
C LEU A 115 -10.87 -13.82 -12.75
N ASP A 116 -10.12 -14.60 -13.52
CA ASP A 116 -10.64 -15.71 -14.33
C ASP A 116 -10.01 -17.01 -13.82
N GLY A 117 -10.77 -17.74 -13.00
CA GLY A 117 -10.20 -18.77 -12.13
C GLY A 117 -9.17 -18.18 -11.17
N LYS A 118 -7.91 -18.65 -11.26
CA LYS A 118 -6.79 -18.15 -10.44
C LYS A 118 -5.99 -17.04 -11.11
N GLU A 119 -6.26 -16.75 -12.38
CA GLU A 119 -5.52 -15.76 -13.14
C GLU A 119 -6.06 -14.36 -12.83
N ILE A 120 -5.16 -13.44 -12.49
CA ILE A 120 -5.50 -12.03 -12.27
C ILE A 120 -5.66 -11.36 -13.63
N THR A 121 -6.86 -10.88 -13.92
CA THR A 121 -7.21 -10.25 -15.20
C THR A 121 -7.36 -8.73 -15.09
N GLU A 122 -7.63 -8.22 -13.89
CA GLU A 122 -7.87 -6.79 -13.68
C GLU A 122 -7.45 -6.34 -12.28
N VAL A 123 -6.96 -5.10 -12.18
CA VAL A 123 -6.66 -4.43 -10.92
C VAL A 123 -7.32 -3.06 -10.93
N LYS A 124 -8.23 -2.82 -9.98
CA LYS A 124 -8.88 -1.53 -9.77
C LYS A 124 -8.53 -1.00 -8.38
N VAL A 125 -8.18 0.27 -8.31
CA VAL A 125 -7.90 0.99 -7.07
C VAL A 125 -8.75 2.25 -7.05
N GLY A 126 -9.39 2.53 -5.91
CA GLY A 126 -10.24 3.70 -5.75
C GLY A 126 -10.41 4.10 -4.29
N GLY A 127 -11.08 5.22 -4.09
CA GLY A 127 -11.32 5.77 -2.77
C GLY A 127 -12.24 6.97 -2.86
N LYS A 128 -12.68 7.46 -1.71
CA LYS A 128 -13.43 8.73 -1.62
C LYS A 128 -12.43 9.88 -1.54
N ALA A 129 -12.79 11.01 -2.15
CA ALA A 129 -12.06 12.26 -2.06
C ALA A 129 -13.00 13.38 -1.62
N VAL A 130 -12.43 14.40 -0.97
CA VAL A 130 -13.14 15.61 -0.56
C VAL A 130 -12.35 16.81 -1.06
N VAL A 131 -13.03 17.79 -1.64
CA VAL A 131 -12.40 19.04 -2.08
C VAL A 131 -12.03 19.85 -0.84
N VAL A 132 -10.74 20.15 -0.68
CA VAL A 132 -10.20 20.94 0.44
C VAL A 132 -9.84 22.38 0.07
N GLY A 133 -9.83 22.69 -1.22
CA GLY A 133 -9.54 24.02 -1.75
C GLY A 133 -9.70 24.05 -3.26
N GLU A 134 -10.03 25.23 -3.79
CA GLU A 134 -10.18 25.49 -5.22
C GLU A 134 -9.54 26.84 -5.59
N GLY A 135 -9.13 26.99 -6.84
CA GLY A 135 -8.49 28.21 -7.34
C GLY A 135 -8.18 28.11 -8.84
N THR A 136 -7.58 29.17 -9.38
CA THR A 136 -7.28 29.30 -10.82
C THR A 136 -5.79 29.52 -11.02
N LEU A 137 -5.20 28.81 -11.99
CA LEU A 137 -3.84 29.03 -12.47
C LEU A 137 -3.91 29.65 -13.88
N SER A 138 -3.30 30.80 -14.07
CA SER A 138 -3.13 31.42 -15.40
C SER A 138 -1.75 31.06 -15.94
N ALA A 139 -1.69 30.49 -17.15
CA ALA A 139 -0.43 30.36 -17.88
C ALA A 139 -0.03 31.75 -18.41
N GLY A 140 1.22 32.15 -18.16
CA GLY A 140 1.83 33.35 -18.75
C GLY A 140 2.31 33.14 -20.18
#